data_AF-A0A7W1Q3B7-F1
#
_entry.id   AF-A0A7W1Q3B7-F1
#
_cell.length_a   1.000
_cell.length_b   1.000
_cell.length_c   1.000
_cell.angle_alpha   90.00
_cell.angle_beta   90.00
_cell.angle_gamma   90.00
#
_symmetry.space_group_name_H-M   'P 1'
#
loop_
_entity.id
_entity.type
_entity.pdbx_description
1 polymer ?
#
loop_
_entity_poly.entity_id
_entity_poly.type
_entity_poly.pdbx_seq_one_letter_code
_entity_poly.pdbx_strand_id
1 'polypeptide(L)'
;MAGRADYDGALHLGYDQGRAMSPEAAGAWREALARRLPPRRPLTVVDLGAGTGRFTDLIAAAAGGLVLGVEPAEKMRNTAVSAHPHPAGRYLAGRAEELPPSPRTALTRW
;
A
#
# COMPACT_ATOMS: atom_id res chain seq x y z
N MET A 1 17.41 -6.58 20.82
CA MET A 1 16.19 -5.75 20.89
C MET A 1 16.21 -4.81 19.71
N ALA A 2 15.47 -5.09 18.63
CA ALA A 2 15.34 -4.14 17.53
C ALA A 2 14.47 -2.97 18.01
N GLY A 3 14.99 -1.75 17.97
CA GLY A 3 14.22 -0.55 18.34
C GLY A 3 12.99 -0.39 17.45
N ARG A 4 11.90 0.12 18.01
CA ARG A 4 10.70 0.47 17.24
C ARG A 4 11.09 1.48 16.17
N ALA A 5 10.76 1.19 14.91
CA ALA A 5 11.02 2.12 13.82
C ALA A 5 10.20 3.40 14.02
N ASP A 6 10.87 4.54 13.92
CA ASP A 6 10.26 5.87 13.98
C ASP A 6 9.83 6.31 12.57
N TYR A 7 8.60 5.95 12.20
CA TYR A 7 8.01 6.29 10.90
C TYR A 7 7.59 7.77 10.79
N ASP A 8 7.45 8.47 11.93
CA ASP A 8 7.16 9.91 11.98
C ASP A 8 8.44 10.76 11.83
N GLY A 9 9.60 10.13 12.03
CA GLY A 9 10.93 10.69 11.85
C GLY A 9 11.38 10.81 10.38
N ALA A 10 12.69 10.65 10.18
CA ALA A 10 13.33 10.89 8.88
C ALA A 10 13.24 9.70 7.90
N LEU A 11 12.62 8.58 8.30
CA LEU A 11 12.60 7.34 7.49
C LEU A 11 12.09 7.57 6.05
N HIS A 12 11.10 8.46 5.88
CA HIS A 12 10.53 8.80 4.56
C HIS A 12 11.53 9.29 3.50
N LEU A 13 12.65 9.89 3.90
CA LEU A 13 13.63 10.47 2.98
C LEU A 13 14.38 9.42 2.14
N GLY A 14 14.48 8.18 2.63
CA GLY A 14 15.21 7.11 1.94
C GLY A 14 14.50 5.77 1.91
N TYR A 15 13.33 5.65 2.56
CA TYR A 15 12.62 4.38 2.66
C TYR A 15 12.32 3.81 1.27
N ASP A 16 11.86 4.66 0.36
CA ASP A 16 11.40 4.22 -0.94
C ASP A 16 12.55 3.71 -1.82
N GLN A 17 13.64 4.46 -1.89
CA GLN A 17 14.86 4.05 -2.58
C GLN A 17 15.49 2.80 -1.95
N GLY A 18 15.59 2.77 -0.62
CA GLY A 18 16.18 1.65 0.12
C GLY A 18 15.31 0.38 0.11
N ARG A 19 14.05 0.47 -0.29
CA ARG A 19 13.10 -0.64 -0.41
C ARG A 19 12.59 -0.84 -1.82
N ALA A 20 13.19 -0.18 -2.81
CA ALA A 20 12.78 -0.27 -4.21
C ALA A 20 12.73 -1.73 -4.65
N MET A 21 11.65 -2.09 -5.34
CA MET A 21 11.50 -3.44 -5.90
C MET A 21 12.12 -3.50 -7.29
N SER A 22 12.88 -4.55 -7.56
CA SER A 22 13.28 -4.83 -8.93
C SER A 22 12.05 -5.16 -9.79
N PRO A 23 12.13 -5.00 -11.12
CA PRO A 23 11.03 -5.36 -12.03
C PRO A 23 10.57 -6.82 -11.85
N GLU A 24 11.50 -7.75 -11.61
CA GLU A 24 11.23 -9.17 -11.40
C GLU A 24 10.45 -9.39 -10.11
N ALA A 25 10.86 -8.74 -9.01
CA ALA A 25 10.16 -8.81 -7.73
C ALA A 25 8.75 -8.23 -7.83
N ALA A 26 8.60 -7.09 -8.52
CA ALA A 26 7.29 -6.48 -8.79
C ALA A 26 6.39 -7.41 -9.62
N GLY A 27 6.95 -8.09 -10.63
CA GLY A 27 6.26 -9.11 -11.41
C GLY A 27 5.76 -10.27 -10.55
N ALA A 28 6.63 -10.85 -9.72
CA ALA A 28 6.27 -11.93 -8.81
C ALA A 28 5.14 -11.54 -7.84
N TRP A 29 5.17 -10.31 -7.33
CA TRP A 29 4.10 -9.78 -6.47
C TRP A 29 2.78 -9.62 -7.22
N ARG A 30 2.80 -9.08 -8.45
CA ARG A 30 1.59 -8.95 -9.28
C ARG A 30 0.94 -10.31 -9.55
N GLU A 31 1.73 -11.33 -9.87
CA GLU A 31 1.20 -12.68 -10.06
C GLU A 31 0.63 -13.27 -8.77
N ALA A 32 1.31 -13.08 -7.65
CA ALA A 32 0.85 -13.55 -6.35
C ALA A 32 -0.48 -12.87 -5.94
N LEU A 33 -0.61 -11.58 -6.22
CA LEU A 33 -1.85 -10.82 -6.01
C LEU A 33 -2.97 -11.35 -6.92
N ALA A 34 -2.70 -11.54 -8.22
CA ALA A 34 -3.69 -12.02 -9.17
C ALA A 34 -4.28 -13.39 -8.78
N ARG A 35 -3.46 -14.29 -8.22
CA ARG A 35 -3.91 -15.61 -7.73
C ARG A 35 -4.79 -15.55 -6.47
N ARG A 36 -4.63 -14.52 -5.64
CA ARG A 36 -5.32 -14.40 -4.34
C ARG A 36 -6.56 -13.52 -4.39
N LEU A 37 -6.59 -12.56 -5.31
CA LEU A 37 -7.73 -11.68 -5.48
C LEU A 37 -8.89 -12.42 -6.17
N PRO A 38 -10.15 -12.14 -5.80
CA PRO A 38 -11.32 -12.67 -6.51
C PRO A 38 -11.20 -12.37 -8.01
N PRO A 39 -11.68 -13.21 -8.94
CA PRO A 39 -11.49 -12.98 -10.38
C PRO A 39 -12.27 -11.79 -10.93
N ARG A 40 -13.32 -11.33 -10.24
CA ARG A 40 -14.15 -10.17 -10.65
C ARG A 40 -13.35 -8.87 -10.63
N ARG A 41 -13.67 -7.96 -11.54
CA ARG A 41 -13.07 -6.61 -11.65
C ARG A 41 -14.16 -5.57 -11.95
N PRO A 42 -14.01 -4.30 -11.53
CA PRO A 42 -12.94 -3.79 -10.66
C PRO A 42 -13.10 -4.27 -9.20
N LEU A 43 -12.02 -4.24 -8.43
CA LEU A 43 -12.05 -4.41 -6.98
C LEU A 43 -11.78 -3.07 -6.29
N THR A 44 -12.44 -2.87 -5.15
CA THR A 44 -12.03 -1.87 -4.18
C THR A 44 -11.19 -2.56 -3.12
N VAL A 45 -9.95 -2.11 -2.94
CA VAL A 45 -8.97 -2.73 -2.03
C VAL A 45 -8.50 -1.70 -1.01
N VAL A 46 -8.27 -2.15 0.22
CA VAL A 46 -7.61 -1.36 1.25
C VAL A 46 -6.22 -1.94 1.47
N ASP A 47 -5.21 -1.09 1.34
CA ASP A 47 -3.80 -1.36 1.56
C ASP A 47 -3.40 -0.82 2.95
N LEU A 48 -3.22 -1.71 3.93
CA LEU A 48 -3.00 -1.34 5.33
C LEU A 48 -1.52 -1.22 5.66
N GLY A 49 -1.13 -0.07 6.23
CA GLY A 49 0.29 0.24 6.45
C GLY A 49 0.98 0.55 5.12
N ALA A 50 0.32 1.35 4.28
CA ALA A 50 0.77 1.62 2.91
C ALA A 50 2.16 2.29 2.86
N GLY A 51 2.62 2.92 3.95
CA GLY A 51 3.93 3.56 4.02
C GLY A 51 4.11 4.58 2.90
N THR A 52 5.19 4.43 2.12
CA THR A 52 5.49 5.27 0.94
C THR A 52 4.76 4.84 -0.33
N GLY A 53 3.77 3.94 -0.26
CA GLY A 53 2.95 3.54 -1.42
C GLY A 53 3.54 2.44 -2.28
N ARG A 54 4.66 1.83 -1.87
CA ARG A 54 5.44 0.84 -2.63
C ARG A 54 4.61 -0.29 -3.25
N PHE A 55 3.56 -0.74 -2.58
CA PHE A 55 2.66 -1.79 -3.08
C PHE A 55 1.35 -1.26 -3.68
N THR A 56 0.96 -0.04 -3.35
CA THR A 56 -0.35 0.53 -3.70
C THR A 56 -0.58 0.49 -5.21
N ASP A 57 0.44 0.81 -6.02
CA ASP A 57 0.36 0.78 -7.48
C ASP A 57 0.24 -0.65 -8.03
N LEU A 58 0.99 -1.60 -7.46
CA LEU A 58 0.89 -3.01 -7.85
C LEU A 58 -0.49 -3.59 -7.54
N ILE A 59 -1.05 -3.23 -6.39
CA ILE A 59 -2.42 -3.61 -6.00
C ILE A 59 -3.41 -2.96 -6.98
N ALA A 60 -3.26 -1.68 -7.30
CA ALA A 60 -4.19 -0.98 -8.17
C ALA A 60 -4.21 -1.59 -9.58
N ALA A 61 -3.04 -1.92 -10.12
CA ALA A 61 -2.92 -2.64 -11.38
C ALA A 61 -3.58 -4.04 -11.32
N ALA A 62 -3.37 -4.79 -10.25
CA ALA A 62 -3.94 -6.13 -10.10
C ALA A 62 -5.46 -6.12 -9.85
N ALA A 63 -5.96 -5.14 -9.10
CA ALA A 63 -7.35 -4.94 -8.72
C ALA A 63 -8.18 -4.29 -9.84
N GLY A 64 -7.53 -3.60 -10.78
CA GLY A 64 -8.18 -2.84 -11.86
C GLY A 64 -9.15 -1.78 -11.33
N GLY A 65 -8.97 -1.30 -10.11
CA GLY A 65 -9.95 -0.49 -9.39
C GLY A 65 -9.34 0.33 -8.25
N LEU A 66 -10.20 0.97 -7.46
CA LEU A 66 -9.81 1.89 -6.39
C LEU A 66 -9.00 1.17 -5.30
N VAL A 67 -7.85 1.74 -4.95
CA VAL A 67 -7.04 1.33 -3.79
C VAL A 67 -6.94 2.49 -2.81
N LEU A 68 -7.29 2.20 -1.55
CA LEU A 68 -7.13 3.12 -0.42
C LEU A 68 -5.93 2.67 0.42
N GLY A 69 -4.82 3.40 0.29
CA GLY A 69 -3.63 3.21 1.14
C GLY A 69 -3.81 3.90 2.48
N VAL A 70 -3.89 3.13 3.57
CA VAL A 70 -4.06 3.64 4.93
C VAL A 70 -2.71 3.62 5.64
N GLU A 71 -2.26 4.79 6.07
CA GLU A 71 -0.96 4.96 6.73
C GLU A 71 -1.08 6.05 7.81
N PRO A 72 -0.68 5.80 9.08
CA PRO A 72 -0.77 6.81 10.13
C PRO A 72 0.26 7.96 10.00
N ALA A 73 1.47 7.69 9.52
CA ALA A 73 2.53 8.69 9.45
C ALA A 73 2.34 9.64 8.27
N GLU A 74 2.20 10.94 8.55
CA GLU A 74 1.95 11.96 7.52
C GLU A 74 3.06 12.04 6.50
N LYS A 75 4.32 12.01 6.94
CA LYS A 75 5.47 12.12 6.04
C LYS A 75 5.55 10.94 5.07
N MET A 76 5.23 9.72 5.55
CA MET A 76 5.13 8.54 4.70
C MET A 76 4.05 8.72 3.62
N ARG A 77 2.85 9.17 4.01
CA ARG A 77 1.75 9.44 3.05
C ARG A 77 2.12 10.49 2.02
N ASN A 78 2.76 11.58 2.44
CA ASN A 78 3.16 12.64 1.52
C ASN A 78 4.18 12.11 0.49
N THR A 79 5.15 11.31 0.93
CA THR A 79 6.05 10.59 0.01
C THR A 79 5.27 9.66 -0.92
N ALA A 80 4.26 8.94 -0.41
CA ALA A 80 3.44 8.05 -1.23
C ALA A 80 2.68 8.77 -2.35
N VAL A 81 2.08 9.93 -2.05
CA VAL A 81 1.40 10.76 -3.04
C VAL A 81 2.36 11.22 -4.15
N SER A 82 3.59 11.58 -3.79
CA SER A 82 4.58 12.08 -4.76
C SER A 82 5.29 10.97 -5.54
N ALA A 83 5.63 9.85 -4.90
CA ALA A 83 6.45 8.79 -5.48
C ALA A 83 5.62 7.73 -6.24
N HIS A 84 4.38 7.50 -5.81
CA HIS A 84 3.48 6.49 -6.37
C HIS A 84 2.13 7.10 -6.79
N PRO A 85 2.12 8.01 -7.79
CA PRO A 85 0.90 8.60 -8.29
C PRO A 85 0.18 7.60 -9.22
N HIS A 86 -0.93 7.04 -8.76
CA HIS A 86 -1.81 6.20 -9.59
C HIS A 86 -3.23 6.79 -9.67
N PRO A 87 -3.88 6.84 -10.85
CA PRO A 87 -5.22 7.41 -11.00
C PRO A 87 -6.27 6.79 -10.09
N ALA A 88 -6.10 5.51 -9.75
CA ALA A 88 -6.95 4.75 -8.84
C ALA A 88 -6.39 4.60 -7.41
N GLY A 89 -5.23 5.19 -7.09
CA GLY A 89 -4.65 5.17 -5.74
C GLY A 89 -5.02 6.42 -4.95
N ARG A 90 -5.46 6.27 -3.71
CA ARG A 90 -5.67 7.38 -2.76
C ARG A 90 -5.06 7.00 -1.42
N TYR A 91 -4.46 7.95 -0.73
CA TYR A 91 -3.85 7.75 0.58
C TYR A 91 -4.68 8.43 1.68
N LEU A 92 -4.95 7.71 2.76
CA LEU A 92 -5.77 8.14 3.88
C LEU A 92 -4.96 8.04 5.18
N ALA A 93 -5.12 9.01 6.06
CA ALA A 93 -4.66 8.90 7.43
C ALA A 93 -5.51 7.85 8.16
N GLY A 94 -4.87 6.94 8.88
CA GLY A 94 -5.58 5.97 9.71
C GLY A 94 -4.69 4.87 10.24
N ARG A 95 -5.18 4.16 11.25
CA ARG A 95 -4.52 3.01 11.85
C ARG A 95 -5.29 1.75 11.52
N ALA A 96 -4.59 0.64 11.27
CA ALA A 96 -5.22 -0.61 10.90
C ALA A 96 -6.14 -1.15 12.01
N GLU A 97 -5.80 -0.90 13.28
CA GLU A 97 -6.55 -1.27 14.47
C GLU A 97 -7.81 -0.41 14.73
N GLU A 98 -7.93 0.74 14.07
CA GLU A 98 -9.09 1.64 14.21
C GLU A 98 -10.11 1.46 13.09
N LEU A 99 -9.83 0.59 12.13
CA LEU A 99 -10.76 0.35 11.03
C LEU A 99 -11.98 -0.42 11.52
N PRO A 100 -13.20 0.01 11.12
CA PRO A 100 -14.40 -0.73 11.45
C PRO A 100 -14.34 -2.13 10.82
N PRO A 101 -14.92 -3.16 11.46
CA PRO A 101 -15.04 -4.47 10.85
C PRO A 101 -15.84 -4.35 9.54
N SER A 102 -15.19 -4.57 8.39
CA SER A 102 -15.84 -4.48 7.09
C SER A 102 -16.63 -5.75 6.78
N PRO A 103 -17.87 -5.66 6.24
CA PRO A 103 -18.60 -6.83 5.76
C PRO A 103 -18.16 -7.31 4.37
N ARG A 104 -17.46 -6.53 3.51
CA ARG A 104 -17.24 -6.88 2.08
C ARG A 104 -15.99 -6.33 1.38
N THR A 105 -14.94 -5.92 2.11
CA THR A 105 -13.69 -5.44 1.47
C THR A 105 -12.61 -6.53 1.48
N ALA A 106 -11.90 -6.74 0.36
CA ALA A 106 -10.70 -7.55 0.36
C ALA A 106 -9.58 -6.75 1.06
N LEU A 107 -9.20 -7.19 2.26
CA LEU A 107 -8.13 -6.59 3.05
C LEU A 107 -6.81 -7.27 2.69
N THR A 108 -5.80 -6.51 2.31
CA THR A 108 -4.43 -7.02 2.19
C THR A 108 -3.58 -6.38 3.28
N ARG A 109 -2.81 -7.20 3.99
CA ARG A 109 -1.85 -6.80 5.03
C ARG A 109 -0.46 -7.25 4.57
N TRP A 110 0.55 -6.40 4.76
CA TRP A 110 1.93 -6.61 4.32
C TRP A 110 2.87 -6.86 5.48
#